data_AF-A0A0K1PV38-F1
#
_entry.id   AF-A0A0K1PV38-F1
#
_cell.length_a   1.000
_cell.length_b   1.000
_cell.length_c   1.000
_cell.angle_alpha   90.00
_cell.angle_beta   90.00
_cell.angle_gamma   90.00
#
_symmetry.space_group_name_H-M   'P 1'
#
loop_
_entity.id
_entity.type
_entity.pdbx_description
1 polymer ?
#
loop_
_entity_poly.entity_id
_entity_poly.type
_entity_poly.pdbx_seq_one_letter_code
_entity_poly.pdbx_strand_id
1 'polypeptide(L)'
;MLKRLIVGLVLGTVIGAVAAALLVKGLGMPFFTTAVVAYLAAAVTGILTGLIAGKPIWSADGKIEAGLKAFFGGALALGGMFALRQWVHFQVDLHQFNAGVGDLGELPATSLPIIAAVLAGFFELDNTPPPEGDEKKLAGGSAKSAAADKKVRVVEAADEDEEDDLEPAQSKKKKGR
;
A
#
# COMPACT_ATOMS: atom_id res chain seq x y z
N MET A 1 18.45 -4.86 11.13
CA MET A 1 17.27 -4.21 11.76
C MET A 1 17.37 -2.69 11.80
N LEU A 2 18.32 -2.07 12.53
CA LEU A 2 18.39 -0.59 12.68
C LEU A 2 18.32 0.20 11.36
N LYS A 3 19.06 -0.21 10.31
CA LYS A 3 18.99 0.41 8.97
C LYS A 3 17.56 0.45 8.41
N ARG A 4 16.76 -0.61 8.60
CA ARG A 4 15.37 -0.70 8.12
C ARG A 4 14.43 0.17 8.92
N LEU A 5 14.59 0.20 10.25
CA LEU A 5 13.82 1.11 11.10
C LEU A 5 14.04 2.57 10.68
N ILE A 6 15.28 2.97 10.39
CA ILE A 6 15.59 4.33 9.91
C ILE A 6 14.96 4.58 8.53
N VAL A 7 15.08 3.64 7.59
CA VAL A 7 14.44 3.76 6.26
C VAL A 7 12.92 3.89 6.38
N GLY A 8 12.27 3.06 7.21
CA GLY A 8 10.83 3.13 7.48
C GLY A 8 10.41 4.44 8.12
N LEU A 9 11.10 4.89 9.18
CA LEU A 9 10.82 6.18 9.82
C LEU A 9 10.91 7.34 8.80
N VAL A 10 11.95 7.38 7.97
CA VAL A 10 12.12 8.41 6.93
C VAL A 10 11.04 8.32 5.85
N LEU A 11 10.78 7.12 5.32
CA LEU A 11 9.75 6.88 4.30
C LEU A 11 8.36 7.29 4.80
N GLY A 12 7.98 6.85 6.00
CA GLY A 12 6.73 7.23 6.64
C GLY A 12 6.63 8.73 6.92
N THR A 13 7.71 9.35 7.42
CA THR A 13 7.75 10.82 7.60
C THR A 13 7.47 11.54 6.28
N VAL A 14 8.07 11.09 5.17
CA VAL A 14 7.83 11.66 3.83
C VAL A 14 6.38 11.45 3.38
N ILE A 15 5.81 10.25 3.53
CA ILE A 15 4.41 9.96 3.17
C ILE A 15 3.44 10.85 3.96
N GLY A 16 3.62 10.92 5.29
CA GLY A 16 2.79 11.75 6.15
C GLY A 16 3.00 13.26 5.92
N ALA A 17 4.21 13.70 5.55
CA ALA A 17 4.49 15.09 5.18
C ALA A 17 3.84 15.46 3.85
N VAL A 18 3.80 14.55 2.87
CA VAL A 18 3.06 14.76 1.61
C VAL A 18 1.54 14.82 1.89
N ALA A 19 1.00 13.90 2.68
CA ALA A 19 -0.42 13.93 3.07
C ALA A 19 -0.79 15.23 3.81
N ALA A 20 0.06 15.68 4.74
CA ALA A 20 -0.11 16.96 5.42
C ALA A 20 0.02 18.16 4.48
N ALA A 21 0.98 18.16 3.55
CA ALA A 21 1.13 19.24 2.57
C ALA A 21 -0.08 19.34 1.64
N LEU A 22 -0.69 18.22 1.25
CA LEU A 22 -1.93 18.21 0.47
C LEU A 22 -3.10 18.84 1.25
N LEU A 23 -3.24 18.58 2.55
CA LEU A 23 -4.24 19.23 3.40
C LEU A 23 -3.95 20.73 3.60
N VAL A 24 -2.74 21.07 4.04
CA VAL A 24 -2.35 22.44 4.43
C VAL A 24 -2.23 23.37 3.22
N LYS A 25 -1.55 22.93 2.14
CA LYS A 25 -1.29 23.76 0.94
C LYS A 25 -2.28 23.50 -0.18
N GLY A 26 -2.72 22.25 -0.37
CA GLY A 26 -3.68 21.89 -1.43
C GLY A 26 -5.12 22.25 -1.09
N LEU A 27 -5.56 22.02 0.15
CA LEU A 27 -6.92 22.28 0.61
C LEU A 27 -7.04 23.49 1.56
N GLY A 28 -5.94 24.20 1.84
CA GLY A 28 -5.94 25.38 2.71
C GLY A 28 -6.33 25.06 4.16
N MET A 29 -6.07 23.84 4.63
CA MET A 29 -6.49 23.31 5.93
C MET A 29 -5.29 23.20 6.90
N PRO A 30 -4.88 24.28 7.59
CA PRO A 30 -3.81 24.24 8.60
C PRO A 30 -4.21 23.52 9.89
N PHE A 31 -5.51 23.33 10.14
CA PHE A 31 -6.08 22.64 11.29
C PHE A 31 -7.15 21.67 10.82
N PHE A 32 -7.32 20.53 11.48
CA PHE A 32 -8.47 19.67 11.22
C PHE A 32 -9.78 20.37 11.62
N THR A 33 -10.62 20.70 10.63
CA THR A 33 -11.88 21.44 10.84
C THR A 33 -12.90 20.70 11.70
N THR A 34 -12.82 19.36 11.73
CA THR A 34 -13.61 18.49 12.62
C THR A 34 -12.79 17.29 13.02
N ALA A 35 -13.16 16.64 14.13
CA ALA A 35 -12.56 15.37 14.54
C ALA A 35 -12.68 14.29 13.46
N VAL A 36 -13.83 14.21 12.75
CA VAL A 36 -14.06 13.25 11.66
C VAL A 36 -13.03 13.40 10.55
N VAL A 37 -12.71 14.65 10.15
CA VAL A 37 -11.68 14.91 9.13
C VAL A 37 -10.29 14.49 9.61
N ALA A 38 -9.96 14.70 10.90
CA ALA A 38 -8.70 14.22 11.48
C ALA A 38 -8.57 12.68 11.39
N TYR A 39 -9.63 11.96 11.78
CA TYR A 39 -9.66 10.50 11.73
C TYR A 39 -9.61 9.96 10.30
N LEU A 40 -10.36 10.53 9.36
CA LEU A 40 -10.32 10.13 7.95
C LEU A 40 -8.94 10.41 7.32
N ALA A 41 -8.35 11.58 7.57
CA ALA A 41 -7.01 11.90 7.10
C ALA A 41 -5.95 10.95 7.67
N ALA A 42 -6.04 10.59 8.96
CA ALA A 42 -5.19 9.59 9.57
C ALA A 42 -5.37 8.21 8.92
N ALA A 43 -6.61 7.73 8.78
CA ALA A 43 -6.92 6.44 8.15
C ALA A 43 -6.35 6.34 6.73
N VAL A 44 -6.57 7.36 5.90
CA VAL A 44 -6.03 7.42 4.52
C VAL A 44 -4.50 7.44 4.54
N THR A 45 -3.89 8.22 5.43
CA THR A 45 -2.42 8.26 5.59
C THR A 45 -1.86 6.89 6.00
N GLY A 46 -2.53 6.20 6.93
CA GLY A 46 -2.17 4.85 7.37
C GLY A 46 -2.31 3.79 6.26
N ILE A 47 -3.39 3.86 5.48
CA ILE A 47 -3.60 3.03 4.29
C ILE A 47 -2.47 3.25 3.28
N LEU A 48 -2.19 4.51 2.91
CA LEU A 48 -1.11 4.85 1.97
C LEU A 48 0.26 4.38 2.50
N THR A 49 0.50 4.52 3.81
CA THR A 49 1.74 4.04 4.44
C THR A 49 1.85 2.51 4.34
N GLY A 50 0.77 1.77 4.60
CA GLY A 50 0.75 0.31 4.49
C GLY A 50 0.85 -0.23 3.06
N LEU A 51 0.41 0.54 2.05
CA LEU A 51 0.57 0.20 0.63
C LEU A 51 2.00 0.45 0.11
N ILE A 52 2.75 1.38 0.72
CA ILE A 52 4.06 1.82 0.23
C ILE A 52 5.22 1.17 1.01
N ALA A 53 5.05 0.89 2.31
CA ALA A 53 6.12 0.35 3.16
C ALA A 53 6.25 -1.19 3.06
N GLY A 54 7.48 -1.67 2.90
CA GLY A 54 7.82 -3.08 2.79
C GLY A 54 7.89 -3.58 1.34
N LYS A 55 7.26 -4.73 1.04
CA LYS A 55 7.30 -5.31 -0.31
C LYS A 55 6.40 -4.51 -1.26
N PRO A 56 6.82 -4.26 -2.51
CA PRO A 56 5.99 -3.55 -3.46
C PRO A 56 4.71 -4.32 -3.84
N ILE A 57 3.61 -3.59 -4.00
CA ILE A 57 2.28 -4.13 -4.36
C ILE A 57 2.26 -4.89 -5.70
N TRP A 58 3.26 -4.65 -6.56
CA TRP A 58 3.40 -5.30 -7.85
C TRP A 58 4.20 -6.61 -7.81
N SER A 59 4.78 -6.98 -6.67
CA SER A 59 5.37 -8.33 -6.49
C SER A 59 4.28 -9.38 -6.28
N ALA A 60 4.56 -10.63 -6.65
CA ALA A 60 3.60 -11.73 -6.55
C ALA A 60 3.09 -11.93 -5.11
N ASP A 61 4.02 -11.96 -4.15
CA ASP A 61 3.72 -12.14 -2.72
C ASP A 61 3.24 -10.84 -2.05
N GLY A 62 3.61 -9.67 -2.58
CA GLY A 62 3.37 -8.37 -1.95
C GLY A 62 1.91 -7.90 -1.99
N LYS A 63 1.06 -8.45 -2.88
CA LYS A 63 -0.35 -8.01 -3.00
C LYS A 63 -1.16 -8.23 -1.72
N ILE A 64 -1.06 -9.41 -1.14
CA ILE A 64 -1.79 -9.77 0.09
C ILE A 64 -1.17 -9.06 1.30
N GLU A 65 0.16 -9.02 1.37
CA GLU A 65 0.90 -8.35 2.44
C GLU A 65 0.57 -6.84 2.50
N ALA A 66 0.59 -6.15 1.35
CA ALA A 66 0.27 -4.73 1.27
C ALA A 66 -1.22 -4.44 1.54
N GLY A 67 -2.14 -5.32 1.09
CA GLY A 67 -3.56 -5.18 1.42
C GLY A 67 -3.82 -5.28 2.93
N LEU A 68 -3.15 -6.24 3.60
CA LEU A 68 -3.25 -6.43 5.05
C LEU A 68 -2.61 -5.26 5.82
N LYS A 69 -1.42 -4.81 5.39
CA LYS A 69 -0.73 -3.63 5.93
C LYS A 69 -1.52 -2.35 5.71
N ALA A 70 -2.23 -2.19 4.60
CA ALA A 70 -3.09 -1.05 4.34
C ALA A 70 -4.30 -1.03 5.28
N PHE A 71 -4.97 -2.18 5.47
CA PHE A 71 -6.11 -2.31 6.38
C PHE A 71 -5.70 -2.02 7.83
N PHE A 72 -4.67 -2.70 8.34
CA PHE A 72 -4.18 -2.45 9.70
C PHE A 72 -3.52 -1.08 9.83
N GLY A 73 -2.84 -0.57 8.81
CA GLY A 73 -2.29 0.78 8.78
C GLY A 73 -3.37 1.84 8.96
N GLY A 74 -4.51 1.72 8.27
CA GLY A 74 -5.68 2.58 8.48
C GLY A 74 -6.26 2.49 9.89
N ALA A 75 -6.47 1.26 10.39
CA ALA A 75 -7.01 1.03 11.74
C ALA A 75 -6.08 1.53 12.86
N LEU A 76 -4.78 1.28 12.75
CA LEU A 76 -3.77 1.76 13.69
C LEU A 76 -3.56 3.28 13.58
N ALA A 77 -3.70 3.88 12.39
CA ALA A 77 -3.67 5.33 12.25
C ALA A 77 -4.88 6.01 12.89
N LEU A 78 -6.07 5.41 12.82
CA LEU A 78 -7.25 5.87 13.58
C LEU A 78 -6.98 5.84 15.09
N GLY A 79 -6.46 4.70 15.60
CA GLY A 79 -6.07 4.56 17.01
C GLY A 79 -4.95 5.52 17.43
N GLY A 80 -3.97 5.75 16.56
CA GLY A 80 -2.86 6.69 16.79
C GLY A 80 -3.33 8.15 16.82
N MET A 81 -4.23 8.54 15.93
CA MET A 81 -4.86 9.86 15.95
C MET A 81 -5.71 10.06 17.20
N PHE A 82 -6.47 9.04 17.63
CA PHE A 82 -7.20 9.06 18.90
C PHE A 82 -6.22 9.25 20.07
N ALA A 83 -5.12 8.50 20.09
CA ALA A 83 -4.12 8.58 21.15
C ALA A 83 -3.45 9.95 21.24
N LEU A 84 -3.05 10.53 20.10
CA LEU A 84 -2.48 11.89 20.06
C LEU A 84 -3.47 12.92 20.60
N ARG A 85 -4.73 12.89 20.16
CA ARG A 85 -5.75 13.88 20.57
C ARG A 85 -6.24 13.70 22.02
N GLN A 86 -6.20 12.48 22.56
CA GLN A 86 -6.70 12.17 23.90
C GLN A 86 -5.65 12.31 25.00
N TRP A 87 -4.36 12.17 24.68
CA TRP A 87 -3.28 12.12 25.69
C TRP A 87 -2.09 13.04 25.42
N VAL A 88 -1.96 13.66 24.24
CA VAL A 88 -0.77 14.46 23.86
C VAL A 88 -1.13 15.94 23.66
N HIS A 89 -1.21 16.66 24.79
CA HIS A 89 -1.48 18.10 24.87
C HIS A 89 -0.18 18.92 24.82
N PHE A 90 0.57 18.77 23.72
CA PHE A 90 1.78 19.55 23.47
C PHE A 90 1.54 20.51 22.31
N GLN A 91 1.58 21.81 22.61
CA GLN A 91 1.40 22.84 21.59
C GLN A 91 2.66 23.06 20.75
N VAL A 92 2.45 23.25 19.46
CA VAL A 92 3.50 23.57 18.48
C VAL A 92 3.06 24.80 17.68
N ASP A 93 3.97 25.76 17.55
CA ASP A 93 3.82 26.90 16.63
C ASP A 93 4.52 26.59 15.31
N LEU A 94 3.73 26.47 14.23
CA LEU A 94 4.19 26.32 12.85
C LEU A 94 3.70 27.48 11.97
N HIS A 95 3.44 28.66 12.57
CA HIS A 95 2.98 29.84 11.85
C HIS A 95 3.98 30.27 10.76
N GLN A 96 5.30 30.15 11.02
CA GLN A 96 6.34 30.46 10.03
C GLN A 96 6.30 29.59 8.77
N PHE A 97 5.61 28.45 8.81
CA PHE A 97 5.42 27.56 7.65
C PHE A 97 4.00 27.66 7.06
N ASN A 98 3.16 28.58 7.56
CA ASN A 98 1.72 28.66 7.35
C ASN A 98 1.03 27.31 7.59
N ALA A 99 1.33 26.66 8.72
CA ALA A 99 0.83 25.33 9.08
C ALA A 99 0.11 25.29 10.45
N GLY A 100 -0.29 26.45 10.98
CA GLY A 100 -1.09 26.56 12.21
C GLY A 100 -0.30 26.66 13.51
N VAL A 101 -1.02 26.83 14.62
CA VAL A 101 -0.51 26.86 16.00
C VAL A 101 -1.54 26.15 16.89
N GLY A 102 -1.18 25.05 17.52
CA GLY A 102 -2.10 24.23 18.32
C GLY A 102 -1.48 22.92 18.79
N ASP A 103 -2.30 22.03 19.35
CA ASP A 103 -1.86 20.73 19.85
C ASP A 103 -1.39 19.79 18.72
N LEU A 104 -0.42 18.92 19.01
CA LEU A 104 0.16 17.95 18.07
C LEU A 104 -0.87 17.09 17.30
N GLY A 105 -2.02 16.78 17.92
CA GLY A 105 -3.12 16.00 17.31
C GLY A 105 -4.13 16.83 16.50
N GLU A 106 -4.00 18.16 16.48
CA GLU A 106 -4.90 19.08 15.77
C GLU A 106 -4.31 19.62 14.46
N LEU A 107 -2.98 19.67 14.39
CA LEU A 107 -2.22 20.09 13.22
C LEU A 107 -1.95 18.88 12.30
N PRO A 108 -2.41 18.89 11.03
CA PRO A 108 -2.07 17.85 10.06
C PRO A 108 -0.56 17.74 9.83
N ALA A 109 0.14 18.89 9.88
CA ALA A 109 1.58 19.03 9.69
C ALA A 109 2.46 18.31 10.73
N THR A 110 1.90 17.92 11.88
CA THR A 110 2.63 17.17 12.92
C THR A 110 2.09 15.77 13.08
N SER A 111 0.77 15.61 13.22
CA SER A 111 0.12 14.33 13.49
C SER A 111 0.34 13.30 12.38
N LEU A 112 0.17 13.68 11.11
CA LEU A 112 0.25 12.74 9.99
C LEU A 112 1.67 12.24 9.72
N PRO A 113 2.73 13.08 9.71
CA PRO A 113 4.12 12.61 9.69
C PRO A 113 4.46 11.68 10.84
N ILE A 114 4.05 11.98 12.08
CA ILE A 114 4.35 11.14 13.25
C ILE A 114 3.70 9.75 13.11
N ILE A 115 2.40 9.71 12.80
CA ILE A 115 1.67 8.44 12.63
C ILE A 115 2.27 7.61 11.49
N ALA A 116 2.52 8.23 10.33
CA ALA A 116 3.08 7.55 9.16
C ALA A 116 4.51 7.04 9.43
N ALA A 117 5.37 7.84 10.07
CA ALA A 117 6.73 7.44 10.45
C ALA A 117 6.73 6.19 11.33
N VAL A 118 5.89 6.15 12.38
CA VAL A 118 5.78 5.00 13.28
C VAL A 118 5.30 3.76 12.51
N LEU A 119 4.23 3.89 11.71
CA LEU A 119 3.68 2.76 10.93
C LEU A 119 4.67 2.20 9.91
N ALA A 120 5.31 3.05 9.11
CA ALA A 120 6.34 2.62 8.16
C ALA A 120 7.56 2.01 8.87
N GLY A 121 7.97 2.56 10.02
CA GLY A 121 9.01 2.00 10.88
C GLY A 121 8.69 0.56 11.31
N PHE A 122 7.45 0.27 11.69
CA PHE A 122 6.99 -1.09 11.99
C PHE A 122 6.94 -1.98 10.74
N PHE A 123 6.33 -1.52 9.64
CA PHE A 123 6.17 -2.34 8.42
C PHE A 123 7.48 -2.67 7.70
N GLU A 124 8.50 -1.82 7.79
CA GLU A 124 9.87 -2.10 7.31
C GLU A 124 10.67 -3.00 8.26
N LEU A 125 10.38 -2.96 9.56
CA LEU A 125 11.04 -3.81 10.54
C LEU A 125 10.54 -5.26 10.46
N ASP A 126 9.23 -5.44 10.25
CA ASP A 126 8.54 -6.74 10.13
C ASP A 126 8.83 -7.47 8.79
N ASN A 127 9.21 -6.73 7.74
CA ASN A 127 9.43 -7.31 6.41
C ASN A 127 10.72 -8.15 6.33
N THR A 128 10.64 -9.48 6.42
CA THR A 128 11.79 -10.38 6.27
C THR A 128 12.21 -10.52 4.79
N PRO A 129 13.52 -10.47 4.47
CA PRO A 129 13.99 -10.76 3.12
C PRO A 129 14.04 -12.28 2.90
N PRO A 130 13.96 -12.77 1.65
CA PRO A 130 14.49 -14.09 1.34
C PRO A 130 15.99 -14.15 1.70
N PRO A 131 16.54 -15.33 2.04
CA PRO A 131 17.95 -15.47 2.41
C PRO A 131 18.89 -14.96 1.31
N GLU A 132 19.95 -14.26 1.70
CA GLU A 132 20.94 -13.68 0.78
C GLU A 132 21.61 -14.79 -0.05
N GLY A 133 21.25 -14.89 -1.33
CA GLY A 133 21.73 -15.95 -2.23
C GLY A 133 21.14 -15.87 -3.65
N ASP A 134 19.89 -15.44 -3.80
CA ASP A 134 19.18 -15.36 -5.10
C ASP A 134 19.20 -13.97 -5.76
N GLU A 135 20.22 -13.15 -5.50
CA GLU A 135 20.50 -11.98 -6.34
C GLU A 135 21.15 -12.40 -7.68
N LYS A 136 20.33 -12.86 -8.63
CA LYS A 136 20.75 -13.00 -10.05
C LYS A 136 19.85 -12.23 -11.01
N LYS A 137 20.34 -11.01 -11.32
CA LYS A 137 20.22 -10.30 -12.61
C LYS A 137 18.82 -10.10 -13.18
N LEU A 138 18.29 -8.90 -12.97
CA LEU A 138 17.48 -8.21 -13.99
C LEU A 138 18.13 -6.87 -14.36
N ALA A 139 19.05 -6.93 -15.33
CA ALA A 139 19.61 -5.77 -16.02
C ALA A 139 19.83 -6.13 -17.50
N GLY A 140 18.95 -5.59 -18.35
CA GLY A 140 19.04 -5.38 -19.80
C GLY A 140 19.81 -6.33 -20.73
N GLY A 141 19.17 -6.77 -21.82
CA GLY A 141 19.90 -7.24 -23.01
C GLY A 141 19.12 -8.19 -23.92
N SER A 142 18.54 -7.67 -25.01
CA SER A 142 18.08 -8.49 -26.13
C SER A 142 19.26 -8.89 -27.02
N ALA A 143 19.53 -10.19 -27.17
CA ALA A 143 20.35 -10.75 -28.25
C ALA A 143 20.00 -12.23 -28.53
N LYS A 144 20.02 -12.62 -29.81
CA LYS A 144 19.52 -13.91 -30.33
C LYS A 144 20.39 -15.13 -29.98
N SER A 145 19.70 -16.25 -29.70
CA SER A 145 19.90 -17.61 -30.27
C SER A 145 21.29 -18.27 -30.28
N ALA A 146 21.42 -19.45 -29.65
CA ALA A 146 21.59 -20.71 -30.39
C ALA A 146 21.54 -21.98 -29.48
N ALA A 147 20.80 -22.99 -29.95
CA ALA A 147 20.97 -24.44 -29.76
C ALA A 147 21.34 -25.05 -28.37
N ALA A 148 20.43 -25.88 -27.82
CA ALA A 148 20.62 -27.34 -27.80
C ALA A 148 19.36 -28.10 -27.31
N ASP A 149 18.95 -29.10 -28.10
CA ASP A 149 17.93 -30.11 -27.84
C ASP A 149 17.84 -30.66 -26.39
N LYS A 150 16.60 -30.73 -25.86
CA LYS A 150 16.09 -32.03 -25.36
C LYS A 150 14.56 -32.11 -25.36
N LYS A 151 14.02 -32.91 -26.30
CA LYS A 151 12.62 -33.33 -26.33
C LYS A 151 12.24 -34.10 -25.05
N VAL A 152 11.15 -33.71 -24.41
CA VAL A 152 10.20 -34.67 -23.80
C VAL A 152 8.79 -34.21 -24.16
N ARG A 153 8.12 -34.98 -25.01
CA ARG A 153 6.73 -34.80 -25.43
C ARG A 153 5.88 -35.77 -24.62
N VAL A 154 4.96 -35.26 -23.81
CA VAL A 154 3.83 -36.06 -23.31
C VAL A 154 2.65 -35.77 -24.26
N VAL A 155 1.92 -36.82 -24.61
CA VAL A 155 0.96 -36.83 -25.73
C VAL A 155 -0.42 -36.36 -25.27
N GLU A 156 -1.14 -35.71 -26.17
CA GLU A 156 -2.51 -35.22 -26.01
C GLU A 156 -3.53 -36.35 -25.75
N ALA A 157 -4.47 -36.06 -24.86
CA ALA A 157 -5.89 -36.35 -25.00
C ALA A 157 -6.59 -35.02 -24.61
N ALA A 158 -7.37 -34.36 -25.47
CA ALA A 158 -8.73 -34.76 -25.87
C ALA A 158 -9.65 -34.78 -24.62
N ASP A 159 -10.69 -33.97 -24.47
CA ASP A 159 -11.30 -32.88 -25.29
C ASP A 159 -11.81 -31.78 -24.29
N GLU A 160 -12.39 -30.62 -24.61
CA GLU A 160 -12.91 -29.98 -25.84
C GLU A 160 -12.93 -28.43 -25.63
N ASP A 161 -13.27 -27.61 -26.64
CA ASP A 161 -13.50 -26.13 -26.54
C ASP A 161 -15.02 -25.79 -26.33
N GLU A 162 -15.39 -24.50 -26.38
CA GLU A 162 -16.73 -23.83 -26.31
C GLU A 162 -17.03 -23.15 -24.94
N GLU A 163 -16.87 -21.84 -24.76
CA GLU A 163 -17.53 -20.65 -25.36
C GLU A 163 -19.06 -20.54 -25.16
N ASP A 164 -19.43 -19.47 -24.46
CA ASP A 164 -20.66 -18.66 -24.49
C ASP A 164 -22.05 -19.26 -24.79
N ASP A 165 -22.85 -19.26 -23.70
CA ASP A 165 -24.07 -18.45 -23.54
C ASP A 165 -25.39 -18.80 -24.29
N LEU A 166 -26.50 -18.40 -23.65
CA LEU A 166 -27.90 -18.32 -24.16
C LEU A 166 -28.75 -19.60 -24.36
N GLU A 167 -29.51 -19.89 -23.29
CA GLU A 167 -30.93 -20.32 -23.21
C GLU A 167 -31.55 -21.46 -24.08
N PRO A 168 -32.45 -22.30 -23.50
CA PRO A 168 -33.04 -23.45 -24.18
C PRO A 168 -34.35 -23.14 -24.92
N ALA A 169 -34.48 -23.61 -26.16
CA ALA A 169 -35.78 -23.71 -26.84
C ALA A 169 -35.96 -25.05 -27.59
N GLN A 170 -36.98 -25.80 -27.20
CA GLN A 170 -37.35 -27.07 -27.82
C GLN A 170 -37.89 -26.87 -29.26
N SER A 171 -37.60 -27.78 -30.20
CA SER A 171 -38.60 -28.78 -30.64
C SER A 171 -38.32 -29.47 -32.00
N LYS A 172 -38.88 -30.68 -32.13
CA LYS A 172 -39.38 -31.34 -33.37
C LYS A 172 -38.38 -31.82 -34.47
N LYS A 173 -38.03 -33.10 -34.36
CA LYS A 173 -38.64 -34.20 -35.16
C LYS A 173 -38.59 -34.08 -36.71
N LYS A 174 -37.65 -34.81 -37.35
CA LYS A 174 -38.00 -35.87 -38.34
C LYS A 174 -36.84 -36.80 -38.71
N LYS A 175 -37.17 -38.09 -38.88
CA LYS A 175 -36.35 -39.12 -39.58
C LYS A 175 -36.52 -39.00 -41.10
N GLY A 176 -35.50 -39.41 -41.84
CA GLY A 176 -35.47 -39.63 -43.30
C GLY A 176 -34.02 -39.54 -43.78
N ARG A 177 -33.23 -40.62 -43.68
CA ARG A 177 -33.22 -41.85 -44.51
C ARG A 177 -32.44 -41.63 -45.80
#